data_AF-A0A6L3X511-F1
#
_entry.id   AF-A0A6L3X511-F1
#
_cell.length_a   1.000
_cell.length_b   1.000
_cell.length_c   1.000
_cell.angle_alpha   90.00
_cell.angle_beta   90.00
_cell.angle_gamma   90.00
#
_symmetry.space_group_name_H-M   'P 1'
#
loop_
_entity.id
_entity.type
_entity.pdbx_description
1 polymer ?
#
loop_
_entity_poly.entity_id
_entity_poly.type
_entity_poly.pdbx_seq_one_letter_code
_entity_poly.pdbx_strand_id
1 'polypeptide(L)'
;RKDYPARATEFDPFELTKAKQELEMEALTFKPEDWGMKRGTENEDFMFLNLGPNHPSAHGAFRIILQLDGEEIVDCVPDIGYHHRGAVKMGERQSWHSYIPYTDRIEYLGGCVNEMPYVLAVEKLA
;
A
#
# COMPACT_ATOMS: atom_id res chain seq x y z
N ARG A 1 -4.85 -14.95 13.61
CA ARG A 1 -5.81 -14.60 14.68
C ARG A 1 -7.21 -14.53 14.07
N LYS A 2 -8.05 -15.57 14.28
CA LYS A 2 -9.43 -15.65 13.76
C LYS A 2 -10.45 -14.89 14.62
N ASP A 3 -9.99 -14.41 15.76
CA ASP A 3 -10.64 -13.62 16.82
C ASP A 3 -10.68 -12.12 16.52
N TYR A 4 -9.95 -11.62 15.52
CA TYR A 4 -9.97 -10.20 15.17
C TYR A 4 -11.22 -9.86 14.35
N PRO A 5 -11.95 -8.77 14.70
CA PRO A 5 -13.15 -8.39 13.96
C PRO A 5 -12.84 -8.06 12.51
N ALA A 6 -13.70 -8.51 11.59
CA ALA A 6 -13.51 -8.39 10.16
C ALA A 6 -14.54 -7.46 9.49
N ARG A 7 -15.61 -7.07 10.20
CA ARG A 7 -16.60 -6.11 9.71
C ARG A 7 -16.45 -4.79 10.44
N ALA A 8 -16.63 -3.69 9.72
CA ALA A 8 -16.70 -2.35 10.32
C ALA A 8 -17.79 -2.27 11.39
N THR A 9 -18.90 -3.02 11.24
CA THR A 9 -20.00 -3.09 12.23
C THR A 9 -19.63 -3.83 13.52
N GLU A 10 -18.52 -4.55 13.55
CA GLU A 10 -18.02 -5.24 14.74
C GLU A 10 -17.06 -4.34 15.55
N PHE A 11 -16.72 -3.15 15.03
CA PHE A 11 -15.96 -2.12 15.73
C PHE A 11 -16.88 -1.00 16.21
N ASP A 12 -16.43 -0.28 17.23
CA ASP A 12 -17.04 0.99 17.60
C ASP A 12 -16.97 1.98 16.44
N PRO A 13 -17.95 2.91 16.31
CA PRO A 13 -17.94 3.93 15.27
C PRO A 13 -16.59 4.67 15.23
N PHE A 14 -16.04 4.82 14.03
CA PHE A 14 -14.79 5.52 13.84
C PHE A 14 -14.97 7.01 14.13
N GLU A 15 -14.17 7.54 15.05
CA GLU A 15 -14.06 8.98 15.30
C GLU A 15 -12.65 9.48 14.96
N LEU A 16 -12.59 10.56 14.18
CA LEU A 16 -11.35 11.26 13.86
C LEU A 16 -11.17 12.44 14.82
N THR A 17 -10.59 12.17 15.97
CA THR A 17 -10.22 13.23 16.92
C THR A 17 -9.05 14.06 16.36
N LYS A 18 -8.93 15.32 16.78
CA LYS A 18 -7.83 16.21 16.36
C LYS A 18 -6.46 15.60 16.67
N ALA A 19 -6.30 15.01 17.85
CA ALA A 19 -5.07 14.35 18.26
C ALA A 19 -4.71 13.15 17.36
N LYS A 20 -5.72 12.35 16.97
CA LYS A 20 -5.52 11.25 16.02
C LYS A 20 -5.11 11.78 14.66
N GLN A 21 -5.78 12.82 14.17
CA GLN A 21 -5.42 13.44 12.89
C GLN A 21 -3.98 13.99 12.90
N GLU A 22 -3.57 14.69 13.97
CA GLU A 22 -2.22 15.22 14.10
C GLU A 22 -1.16 14.10 14.08
N LEU A 23 -1.41 13.01 14.79
CA LEU A 23 -0.53 11.84 14.82
C LEU A 23 -0.40 11.17 13.44
N GLU A 24 -1.50 11.00 12.71
CA GLU A 24 -1.49 10.45 11.35
C GLU A 24 -0.74 11.38 10.38
N MET A 25 -0.94 12.71 10.50
CA MET A 25 -0.24 13.70 9.68
C MET A 25 1.26 13.73 9.97
N GLU A 26 1.65 13.61 11.23
CA GLU A 26 3.05 13.51 11.62
C GLU A 26 3.69 12.24 11.05
N ALA A 27 2.98 11.10 11.10
CA ALA A 27 3.44 9.83 10.53
C ALA A 27 3.64 9.87 9.00
N LEU A 28 2.96 10.78 8.28
CA LEU A 28 3.14 10.99 6.83
C LEU A 28 4.41 11.78 6.49
N THR A 29 5.05 12.40 7.48
CA THR A 29 6.28 13.17 7.30
C THR A 29 7.44 12.23 6.96
N PHE A 30 7.98 12.41 5.76
CA PHE A 30 9.10 11.60 5.30
C PHE A 30 10.41 12.04 5.99
N LYS A 31 11.13 11.08 6.56
CA LYS A 31 12.45 11.26 7.16
C LYS A 31 13.47 10.46 6.34
N PRO A 32 14.33 11.10 5.53
CA PRO A 32 15.30 10.40 4.68
C PRO A 32 16.22 9.44 5.45
N GLU A 33 16.51 9.79 6.69
CA GLU A 33 17.51 9.13 7.54
C GLU A 33 17.05 7.75 8.00
N ASP A 34 15.73 7.56 8.13
CA ASP A 34 15.12 6.26 8.45
C ASP A 34 15.31 5.24 7.31
N TRP A 35 15.59 5.73 6.09
CA TRP A 35 15.82 4.94 4.88
C TRP A 35 17.30 4.88 4.48
N GLY A 36 18.20 5.43 5.30
CA GLY A 36 19.64 5.49 5.00
C GLY A 36 20.01 6.50 3.90
N MET A 37 19.08 7.36 3.50
CA MET A 37 19.32 8.37 2.47
C MET A 37 20.10 9.55 3.03
N LYS A 38 21.08 10.02 2.25
CA LYS A 38 21.88 11.22 2.58
C LYS A 38 21.18 12.46 2.07
N ARG A 39 21.34 13.58 2.77
CA ARG A 39 20.79 14.87 2.33
C ARG A 39 21.67 15.63 1.34
N GLY A 40 22.92 15.21 1.18
CA GLY A 40 23.89 15.83 0.29
C GLY A 40 25.25 15.16 0.40
N THR A 41 26.21 15.68 -0.35
CA THR A 41 27.64 15.43 -0.24
C THR A 41 28.33 16.65 0.38
N GLU A 42 29.67 16.66 0.39
CA GLU A 42 30.42 17.85 0.87
C GLU A 42 30.21 19.09 -0.02
N ASN A 43 29.86 18.90 -1.29
CA ASN A 43 29.79 19.98 -2.28
C ASN A 43 28.37 20.31 -2.73
N GLU A 44 27.41 19.39 -2.61
CA GLU A 44 26.08 19.50 -3.24
C GLU A 44 24.98 18.91 -2.34
N ASP A 45 23.83 19.58 -2.28
CA ASP A 45 22.64 19.12 -1.55
C ASP A 45 21.68 18.38 -2.49
N PHE A 46 21.15 17.25 -2.03
CA PHE A 46 20.14 16.49 -2.76
C PHE A 46 18.74 17.07 -2.54
N MET A 47 17.94 17.06 -3.60
CA MET A 47 16.54 17.46 -3.53
C MET A 47 15.65 16.24 -3.28
N PHE A 48 14.78 16.33 -2.28
CA PHE A 48 13.74 15.32 -2.06
C PHE A 48 12.42 15.76 -2.67
N LEU A 49 11.94 15.00 -3.66
CA LEU A 49 10.67 15.25 -4.33
C LEU A 49 9.65 14.20 -3.90
N ASN A 50 8.53 14.65 -3.33
CA ASN A 50 7.38 13.80 -3.04
C ASN A 50 6.49 13.70 -4.28
N LEU A 51 6.66 12.63 -5.05
CA LEU A 51 5.79 12.28 -6.16
C LEU A 51 4.56 11.54 -5.60
N GLY A 52 3.59 12.33 -5.15
CA GLY A 52 2.49 11.86 -4.31
C GLY A 52 1.30 11.21 -5.03
N PRO A 53 0.33 10.68 -4.24
CA PRO A 53 -0.73 9.81 -4.73
C PRO A 53 -1.77 10.51 -5.59
N ASN A 54 -1.82 11.85 -5.55
CA ASN A 54 -2.71 12.64 -6.39
C ASN A 54 -2.10 12.96 -7.77
N HIS A 55 -0.82 12.65 -7.98
CA HIS A 55 -0.16 12.95 -9.24
C HIS A 55 -0.71 12.07 -10.37
N PRO A 56 -1.14 12.62 -11.52
CA PRO A 56 -1.76 11.83 -12.59
C PRO A 56 -0.89 10.67 -13.10
N SER A 57 0.43 10.86 -13.15
CA SER A 57 1.38 9.85 -13.61
C SER A 57 1.67 8.73 -12.59
N ALA A 58 1.13 8.82 -11.37
CA ALA A 58 1.24 7.72 -10.40
C ALA A 58 0.33 6.53 -10.75
N HIS A 59 -0.63 6.72 -11.67
CA HIS A 59 -1.56 5.67 -12.14
C HIS A 59 -2.31 4.96 -11.00
N GLY A 60 -2.72 5.70 -9.98
CA GLY A 60 -3.44 5.18 -8.84
C GLY A 60 -2.98 5.86 -7.54
N ALA A 61 -3.33 5.26 -6.41
CA ALA A 61 -2.88 5.74 -5.12
C ALA A 61 -1.48 5.19 -4.83
N PHE A 62 -0.48 5.87 -5.40
CA PHE A 62 0.93 5.50 -5.25
C PHE A 62 1.78 6.73 -4.97
N ARG A 63 2.61 6.65 -3.93
CA ARG A 63 3.52 7.73 -3.54
C ARG A 63 4.95 7.23 -3.69
N ILE A 64 5.79 8.03 -4.33
CA ILE A 64 7.22 7.77 -4.45
C ILE A 64 7.97 8.99 -3.94
N ILE A 65 8.88 8.79 -3.01
CA ILE A 65 9.80 9.84 -2.59
C ILE A 65 11.08 9.66 -3.38
N LEU A 66 11.46 10.67 -4.15
CA LEU A 66 12.65 10.65 -5.01
C LEU A 66 13.75 11.47 -4.35
N GLN A 67 14.94 10.90 -4.28
CA GLN A 67 16.18 11.63 -4.00
C GLN A 67 16.82 12.01 -5.35
N LEU A 68 16.97 13.30 -5.59
CA LEU A 68 17.42 13.85 -6.86
C LEU A 68 18.74 14.58 -6.69
N ASP A 69 19.64 14.35 -7.65
CA ASP A 69 20.83 15.15 -7.91
C ASP A 69 20.61 15.88 -9.24
N GLY A 70 20.13 17.12 -9.16
CA GLY A 70 19.63 17.84 -10.33
C GLY A 70 18.46 17.11 -11.01
N GLU A 71 18.72 16.57 -12.21
CA GLU A 71 17.75 15.79 -13.00
C GLU A 71 17.93 14.27 -12.86
N GLU A 72 18.97 13.82 -12.17
CA GLU A 72 19.28 12.40 -11.97
C GLU A 72 18.61 11.86 -10.70
N ILE A 73 17.99 10.69 -10.80
CA ILE A 73 17.43 9.98 -9.64
C ILE A 73 18.55 9.16 -9.01
N VAL A 74 18.96 9.55 -7.80
CA VAL A 74 19.97 8.82 -7.01
C VAL A 74 19.34 7.61 -6.33
N ASP A 75 18.17 7.81 -5.73
CA ASP A 75 17.46 6.76 -4.99
C ASP A 75 15.96 7.09 -4.88
N CYS A 76 15.13 6.09 -4.57
CA CYS A 76 13.69 6.27 -4.40
C CYS A 76 13.09 5.34 -3.34
N VAL A 77 12.13 5.88 -2.60
CA VAL A 77 11.33 5.12 -1.63
C VAL A 77 9.88 5.04 -2.13
N PRO A 78 9.42 3.84 -2.55
CA PRO A 78 8.01 3.62 -2.84
C PRO A 78 7.21 3.46 -1.53
N ASP A 79 6.31 4.39 -1.27
CA ASP A 79 5.36 4.34 -0.16
C ASP A 79 4.04 3.70 -0.66
N ILE A 80 3.84 2.44 -0.25
CA ILE A 80 2.74 1.57 -0.71
C ILE A 80 1.73 1.30 0.41
N GLY A 81 0.52 0.87 0.02
CA GLY A 81 -0.51 0.46 0.97
C GLY A 81 -1.77 1.32 0.95
N TYR A 82 -1.77 2.43 0.22
CA TYR A 82 -2.96 3.26 0.02
C TYR A 82 -4.16 2.50 -0.60
N HIS A 83 -3.88 1.45 -1.38
CA HIS A 83 -4.90 0.56 -1.94
C HIS A 83 -5.07 -0.76 -1.18
N HIS A 84 -4.46 -0.89 0.01
CA HIS A 84 -4.58 -2.09 0.82
C HIS A 84 -6.02 -2.24 1.36
N ARG A 85 -6.67 -3.34 1.01
CA ARG A 85 -8.07 -3.64 1.39
C ARG A 85 -8.22 -4.88 2.26
N GLY A 86 -7.11 -5.43 2.78
CA GLY A 86 -7.14 -6.63 3.61
C GLY A 86 -7.69 -7.88 2.89
N ALA A 87 -7.45 -8.02 1.58
CA ALA A 87 -8.00 -9.12 0.77
C ALA A 87 -7.71 -10.51 1.38
N VAL A 88 -6.49 -10.71 1.90
CA VAL A 88 -6.09 -11.96 2.57
C VAL A 88 -6.92 -12.21 3.83
N LYS A 89 -7.21 -11.16 4.62
CA LYS A 89 -8.05 -11.26 5.81
C LYS A 89 -9.49 -11.59 5.45
N MET A 90 -9.99 -11.04 4.34
CA MET A 90 -11.30 -11.43 3.80
C MET A 90 -11.34 -12.90 3.40
N GLY A 91 -10.25 -13.42 2.81
CA GLY A 91 -10.12 -14.82 2.43
C GLY A 91 -10.25 -15.80 3.59
N GLU A 92 -9.81 -15.46 4.80
CA GLU A 92 -9.95 -16.32 5.99
C GLU A 92 -11.41 -16.66 6.35
N ARG A 93 -12.36 -15.83 5.91
CA ARG A 93 -13.80 -15.98 6.20
C ARG A 93 -14.60 -16.53 5.02
N GLN A 94 -14.08 -16.41 3.80
CA GLN A 94 -14.80 -16.87 2.62
C GLN A 94 -14.68 -18.38 2.46
N SER A 95 -15.69 -18.98 1.85
CA SER A 95 -15.57 -20.34 1.33
C SER A 95 -14.63 -20.34 0.12
N TRP A 96 -14.06 -21.50 -0.21
CA TRP A 96 -13.19 -21.65 -1.38
C TRP A 96 -13.83 -21.10 -2.67
N HIS A 97 -15.13 -21.35 -2.87
CA HIS A 97 -15.84 -20.85 -4.05
C HIS A 97 -16.14 -19.34 -3.97
N SER A 98 -16.52 -18.82 -2.80
CA SER A 98 -16.90 -17.41 -2.66
C SER A 98 -15.72 -16.45 -2.65
N TYR A 99 -14.49 -16.95 -2.52
CA TYR A 99 -13.27 -16.13 -2.61
C TYR A 99 -12.78 -15.92 -4.05
N ILE A 100 -13.21 -16.73 -5.03
CA ILE A 100 -12.77 -16.61 -6.44
C ILE A 100 -12.91 -15.16 -6.97
N PRO A 101 -14.04 -14.44 -6.80
CA PRO A 101 -14.16 -13.08 -7.31
C PRO A 101 -13.25 -12.04 -6.60
N TYR A 102 -12.67 -12.39 -5.45
CA TYR A 102 -11.70 -11.52 -4.78
C TYR A 102 -10.32 -11.59 -5.43
N THR A 103 -9.96 -12.71 -6.08
CA THR A 103 -8.64 -12.85 -6.71
C THR A 103 -8.53 -11.97 -7.95
N ASP A 104 -9.60 -11.85 -8.74
CA ASP A 104 -9.69 -10.90 -9.86
C ASP A 104 -9.54 -9.43 -9.40
N ARG A 105 -9.99 -9.10 -8.19
CA ARG A 105 -9.90 -7.73 -7.65
C ARG A 105 -8.50 -7.34 -7.14
N ILE A 106 -7.57 -8.29 -7.03
CA ILE A 106 -6.20 -8.01 -6.61
C ILE A 106 -5.45 -7.32 -7.76
N GLU A 107 -5.57 -7.86 -8.98
CA GLU A 107 -5.07 -7.24 -10.20
C GLU A 107 -6.24 -7.01 -11.16
N TYR A 108 -6.75 -5.79 -11.17
CA TYR A 108 -7.99 -5.43 -11.85
C TYR A 108 -7.89 -5.43 -13.40
N LEU A 109 -6.70 -5.61 -13.97
CA LEU A 109 -6.50 -5.77 -15.42
C LEU A 109 -6.48 -7.24 -15.84
N GLY A 110 -6.19 -8.15 -14.91
CA GLY A 110 -5.82 -9.53 -15.18
C GLY A 110 -6.98 -10.52 -15.19
N GLY A 111 -8.21 -10.11 -14.92
CA GLY A 111 -9.41 -10.95 -15.12
C GLY A 111 -9.27 -12.37 -14.57
N CYS A 112 -9.66 -13.34 -15.43
CA CYS A 112 -9.57 -14.76 -15.16
C CYS A 112 -8.14 -15.30 -14.96
N VAL A 113 -7.09 -14.58 -15.40
CA VAL A 113 -5.69 -15.01 -15.21
C VAL A 113 -5.32 -15.02 -13.72
N ASN A 114 -5.95 -14.15 -12.92
CA ASN A 114 -5.74 -14.10 -11.48
C ASN A 114 -6.49 -15.19 -10.70
N GLU A 115 -7.57 -15.71 -11.27
CA GLU A 115 -8.33 -16.82 -10.67
C GLU A 115 -7.60 -18.16 -10.86
N MET A 116 -6.90 -18.33 -11.99
CA MET A 116 -6.18 -19.56 -12.32
C MET A 116 -5.23 -20.06 -11.23
N PRO A 117 -4.28 -19.26 -10.69
CA PRO A 117 -3.37 -19.74 -9.64
C PRO A 117 -4.10 -20.12 -8.35
N TYR A 118 -5.22 -19.45 -8.04
CA TYR A 118 -6.04 -19.78 -6.88
C TYR A 118 -6.75 -21.13 -7.06
N VAL A 119 -7.43 -21.33 -8.19
CA VAL A 119 -8.16 -22.58 -8.48
C VAL A 119 -7.18 -23.76 -8.55
N LEU A 120 -6.05 -23.62 -9.23
CA LEU A 120 -5.03 -24.67 -9.30
C LEU A 120 -4.50 -25.05 -7.91
N ALA A 121 -4.33 -24.07 -7.01
CA ALA A 121 -3.91 -24.34 -5.64
C ALA A 121 -4.98 -25.11 -4.86
N VAL A 122 -6.26 -24.75 -5.01
CA VAL A 122 -7.38 -25.46 -4.38
C VAL A 122 -7.52 -26.87 -4.93
N GLU A 123 -7.43 -27.06 -6.24
CA GLU A 123 -7.49 -28.36 -6.91
C GLU A 123 -6.35 -29.28 -6.48
N LYS A 124 -5.14 -28.74 -6.30
CA LYS A 124 -3.99 -29.51 -5.82
C LYS A 124 -4.14 -29.97 -4.36
N LEU A 125 -4.92 -29.25 -3.55
CA LEU A 125 -5.15 -29.60 -2.15
C LEU A 125 -6.30 -30.62 -1.98
N ALA A 126 -7.13 -30.82 -3.00
CA ALA A 126 -8.24 -31.76 -3.02
C ALA A 126 -7.78 -33.20 -3.31
#